data_AF-R5EL44-F1
#
_entry.id   AF-R5EL44-F1
#
_cell.length_a   1.000
_cell.length_b   1.000
_cell.length_c   1.000
_cell.angle_alpha   90.00
_cell.angle_beta   90.00
_cell.angle_gamma   90.00
#
_symmetry.space_group_name_H-M   'P 1'
#
loop_
_entity.id
_entity.type
_entity.pdbx_description
1 polymer ?
#
loop_
_entity_poly.entity_id
_entity_poly.type
_entity_poly.pdbx_seq_one_letter_code
_entity_poly.pdbx_strand_id
1 'polypeptide(L)' 'MPTYEYNRDYPFAAFITNLGKYNEGELIGEWVKFPTTAEEIKAAMDSIGIGQKDDFGYAYEEWFITDYDC' A
#
# COMPACT_ATOMS: atom_id res chain seq x y z
N MET A 1 7.73 -16.47 -5.96
CA MET A 1 7.16 -15.12 -6.10
C MET A 1 5.89 -15.26 -6.91
N PRO A 2 4.75 -14.68 -6.49
CA PRO A 2 3.56 -14.66 -7.33
C PRO A 2 3.87 -13.90 -8.62
N THR A 3 3.46 -14.46 -9.75
CA THR A 3 3.55 -13.81 -11.07
C THR A 3 2.26 -13.02 -11.28
N TYR A 4 2.35 -11.69 -11.29
CA TYR A 4 1.23 -10.85 -11.69
C TYR A 4 1.22 -10.81 -13.22
N GLU A 5 0.45 -11.72 -13.83
CA GLU A 5 0.32 -11.74 -15.29
C GLU A 5 -0.23 -10.40 -15.79
N TYR A 6 0.34 -9.92 -16.91
CA TYR A 6 -0.09 -8.70 -17.60
C TYR A 6 -1.61 -8.72 -17.81
N ASN A 7 -2.30 -7.87 -17.06
CA ASN A 7 -3.75 -7.71 -17.16
C ASN A 7 -4.03 -6.48 -18.00
N ARG A 8 -4.71 -6.66 -19.15
CA ARG A 8 -5.03 -5.57 -20.07
C ARG A 8 -5.91 -4.48 -19.45
N ASP A 9 -6.71 -4.85 -18.45
CA ASP A 9 -7.56 -3.93 -17.70
C ASP A 9 -6.79 -3.22 -16.57
N TYR A 10 -5.66 -3.79 -16.14
CA TYR A 10 -4.80 -3.26 -15.07
C TYR A 10 -3.32 -3.35 -15.46
N PRO A 11 -2.84 -2.48 -16.37
CA PRO A 11 -1.49 -2.56 -16.93
C PRO A 11 -0.36 -2.24 -15.94
N PHE A 12 -0.68 -1.70 -14.76
CA PHE A 12 0.31 -1.38 -13.74
C PHE A 12 -0.17 -1.82 -12.36
N ALA A 13 0.76 -2.25 -11.52
CA ALA A 13 0.52 -2.45 -10.11
C ALA A 13 1.65 -1.80 -9.29
N ALA A 14 1.32 -1.29 -8.11
CA ALA A 14 2.31 -0.75 -7.18
C ALA A 14 2.08 -1.32 -5.78
N PHE A 15 3.16 -1.64 -5.07
CA PHE A 15 3.12 -2.04 -3.68
C PHE A 15 3.22 -0.78 -2.80
N ILE A 16 2.11 -0.42 -2.17
CA ILE A 16 1.99 0.75 -1.29
C ILE A 16 2.29 0.32 0.13
N THR A 17 3.28 0.95 0.76
CA THR A 17 3.80 0.58 2.09
C THR A 17 3.60 1.71 3.09
N ASN A 18 3.26 1.36 4.34
CA ASN A 18 3.17 2.27 5.47
C ASN A 18 4.59 2.63 5.96
N LEU A 19 4.96 3.92 5.89
CA LEU A 19 6.32 4.36 6.22
C LEU A 19 6.61 4.27 7.73
N GLY A 20 5.64 4.58 8.58
CA GLY A 20 5.83 4.52 10.03
C GLY A 20 6.10 3.09 10.50
N LYS A 21 5.28 2.14 10.04
CA LYS A 21 5.50 0.71 10.32
C LYS A 21 6.80 0.19 9.72
N TYR A 22 7.17 0.66 8.53
CA TYR A 22 8.47 0.33 7.93
C TYR A 22 9.64 0.80 8.81
N ASN A 23 9.55 2.01 9.38
CA ASN A 23 10.55 2.52 10.33
C ASN A 23 10.59 1.73 11.65
N GLU A 24 9.49 1.08 12.02
CA GLU A 24 9.39 0.14 13.16
C GLU A 24 9.92 -1.27 12.81
N GLY A 25 10.35 -1.49 11.57
CA GLY A 25 10.87 -2.78 11.10
C GLY A 25 9.82 -3.72 10.53
N GLU A 26 8.58 -3.27 10.34
CA GLU A 26 7.49 -4.04 9.73
C GLU A 26 7.25 -3.64 8.28
N LEU A 27 7.39 -4.58 7.34
CA LEU A 27 6.99 -4.36 5.94
C LEU A 27 5.49 -4.61 5.77
N ILE A 28 4.68 -3.60 6.08
CA ILE A 28 3.22 -3.62 5.89
C ILE A 28 2.85 -2.81 4.65
N GLY A 29 2.35 -3.49 3.62
CA GLY A 29 1.93 -2.89 2.37
C GLY A 29 0.90 -3.72 1.62
N GLU A 30 0.29 -3.11 0.60
CA GLU A 30 -0.77 -3.70 -0.25
C GLU A 30 -0.47 -3.44 -1.73
N TRP A 31 -0.74 -4.42 -2.59
CA TRP A 31 -0.64 -4.24 -4.05
C TRP A 31 -1.91 -3.56 -4.58
N VAL A 32 -1.73 -2.39 -5.20
CA VAL A 32 -2.80 -1.66 -5.86
C VAL A 32 -2.62 -1.71 -7.37
N LYS A 33 -3.68 -2.11 -8.08
CA LYS A 33 -3.72 -2.19 -9.54
C LYS A 33 -4.27 -0.90 -10.13
N PHE A 34 -3.72 -0.43 -11.25
CA PHE A 34 -4.15 0.80 -11.91
C PHE A 34 -4.72 0.53 -13.31
N PRO A 35 -5.78 1.23 -13.73
CA PRO A 35 -6.48 2.30 -12.98
C PRO A 35 -7.26 1.76 -11.78
N THR A 36 -7.35 2.55 -10.71
CA THR A 36 -8.05 2.21 -9.46
C THR A 36 -9.09 3.28 -9.11
N THR A 37 -9.98 2.98 -8.17
CA THR A 37 -10.95 3.93 -7.63
C THR A 37 -10.48 4.56 -6.31
N ALA A 38 -11.14 5.64 -5.90
CA ALA A 38 -10.87 6.27 -4.60
C ALA A 38 -11.23 5.32 -3.45
N GLU A 39 -12.29 4.52 -3.61
CA GLU A 39 -12.72 3.51 -2.65
C GLU A 39 -11.69 2.38 -2.50
N GLU A 40 -11.12 1.91 -3.61
CA GLU A 40 -10.07 0.88 -3.61
C GLU A 40 -8.77 1.38 -2.96
N ILE A 41 -8.34 2.61 -3.30
CA ILE A 41 -7.18 3.22 -2.64
C ILE A 41 -7.45 3.41 -1.15
N LYS A 42 -8.63 3.88 -0.76
CA LYS A 42 -8.97 4.04 0.66
C LYS A 42 -8.92 2.70 1.39
N ALA A 43 -9.48 1.64 0.80
CA ALA A 43 -9.44 0.30 1.37
C ALA A 43 -8.00 -0.21 1.54
N ALA A 44 -7.12 0.06 0.57
CA ALA A 44 -5.70 -0.26 0.67
C ALA A 44 -5.00 0.53 1.79
N MET A 45 -5.27 1.84 1.91
CA MET A 45 -4.71 2.67 3.00
C MET A 45 -5.19 2.19 4.38
N ASP A 46 -6.47 1.86 4.51
CA ASP A 46 -7.06 1.33 5.73
C ASP A 46 -6.43 -0.04 6.09
N SER A 47 -6.17 -0.91 5.10
CA SER A 47 -5.59 -2.25 5.33
C SER A 47 -4.13 -2.20 5.80
N ILE A 48 -3.35 -1.23 5.33
CA ILE A 48 -1.96 -1.03 5.76
C ILE A 48 -1.84 -0.18 7.05
N GLY A 49 -2.98 0.24 7.61
CA GLY A 49 -3.06 0.92 8.91
C GLY A 49 -2.78 2.43 8.88
N ILE A 50 -2.90 3.09 7.73
CA ILE A 50 -2.85 4.56 7.67
C ILE A 50 -4.03 5.14 8.46
N GLY A 51 -3.77 6.18 9.26
CA GLY A 51 -4.72 6.78 10.19
C GLY A 51 -4.88 6.06 11.54
N GLN A 52 -4.34 4.84 11.69
CA GLN A 52 -4.26 4.17 13.00
C GLN A 52 -3.16 4.81 13.85
N LYS A 53 -3.25 4.64 15.18
CA LYS A 53 -2.26 5.19 16.13
C LYS A 53 -1.11 4.22 16.35
N ASP A 54 0.10 4.77 16.42
CA ASP A 54 1.30 4.08 16.88
C ASP A 54 1.30 3.91 18.41
N ASP A 55 2.35 3.27 18.93
CA ASP A 55 2.55 3.03 20.37
C ASP A 55 2.67 4.33 21.20
N PHE A 56 2.94 5.46 20.56
CA PHE A 56 3.03 6.79 21.18
C PHE A 56 1.73 7.60 21.03
N GLY A 57 0.73 7.05 20.33
CA GLY A 57 -0.57 7.67 20.11
C GLY A 57 -0.66 8.62 18.90
N TYR A 58 0.38 8.70 18.07
CA TYR A 58 0.40 9.48 16.82
C TYR A 58 -0.15 8.66 15.66
N ALA A 59 -0.82 9.31 14.71
CA ALA A 59 -1.37 8.61 13.56
C ALA A 59 -0.25 8.28 12.53
N TYR A 60 -0.33 7.10 11.91
CA TYR A 60 0.45 6.80 10.72
C TYR A 60 -0.11 7.58 9.52
N GLU A 61 0.60 8.60 9.05
CA GLU A 61 0.13 9.49 7.97
C GLU A 61 0.84 9.22 6.64
N GLU A 62 2.10 8.77 6.70
CA GLU A 62 2.97 8.67 5.53
C GLU A 62 3.02 7.25 4.96
N TRP A 63 2.99 7.20 3.63
CA TRP A 63 3.09 5.98 2.84
C TRP A 63 3.92 6.25 1.58
N PHE A 64 4.44 5.19 0.97
CA PHE A 64 5.24 5.30 -0.24
C PHE A 64 5.13 4.03 -1.10
N ILE A 65 5.51 4.14 -2.37
CA ILE A 65 5.60 2.98 -3.28
C ILE A 65 6.99 2.36 -3.11
N THR A 66 7.03 1.12 -2.63
CA THR A 66 8.27 0.35 -2.44
C THR A 66 8.60 -0.56 -3.59
N ASP A 67 7.60 -0.96 -4.39
CA ASP A 67 7.76 -1.84 -5.53
C ASP A 67 6.68 -1.57 -6.59
N TYR A 68 6.91 -1.95 -7.83
CA TYR A 68 5.95 -1.80 -8.92
C TYR A 68 6.12 -2.89 -9.99
N ASP A 69 5.04 -3.16 -10.73
CA ASP A 69 4.98 -4.12 -11.83
C ASP A 69 4.26 -3.50 -13.05
N CYS A 70 4.72 -3.80 -14.26
CA CYS A 70 4.27 -3.19 -15.53
C CYS A 70 4.42 -4.11 -16.75
#